data_AF-A0A6A6JZS9-F1
#
_entry.id   AF-A0A6A6JZS9-F1
#
_cell.length_a   1.000
_cell.length_b   1.000
_cell.length_c   1.000
_cell.angle_alpha   90.00
_cell.angle_beta   90.00
_cell.angle_gamma   90.00
#
_symmetry.space_group_name_H-M   'P 1'
#
loop_
_entity.id
_entity.type
_entity.pdbx_description
1 polymer ?
#
loop_
_entity_poly.entity_id
_entity_poly.type
_entity_poly.pdbx_seq_one_letter_code
_entity_poly.pdbx_strand_id
1 'polypeptide(L)'
;MVGVGAVVALIGVMSAWFITYYSFPGRRIFEVALFLPLSIPGYIVAYVYVNMFGFAGPVQSALREFFNWEKGDYYFPDVKSLAFCTLIIGFNLYPYVYMLARTAFIAIRNSVAVATTLCCSRYKILTSVVIPAVWPSMVAGVSLVLMEVIADFGTPQFLTINTLTTGIYRHWFLLHDKYSACILALLALFFVFLLMVAEKFLRRDEDSYSAIKMNTNYCYRWHFNSKLVIAFIYFVCLLAVFLGFVLPVAPLIYWTLERLPTINYAEFFPVVLNSVGIALITATIVVTIAIVMLCLTRGRQGLSYVVRFVSMGYAIPSTITAVGIVILLGKLSQLISERFLNVALIGTIVGLLYSYTLGFLPIRRPIESGLNKIPER
;
A
#
# COMPACT_ATOMS: atom_id res chain seq x y z
N MET A 1 10.11 -8.09 -5.61
CA MET A 1 9.15 -7.51 -6.57
C MET A 1 8.26 -8.57 -7.20
N VAL A 2 8.79 -9.48 -8.04
CA VAL A 2 7.98 -10.52 -8.72
C VAL A 2 7.13 -11.34 -7.75
N GLY A 3 7.74 -11.85 -6.67
CA GLY A 3 7.00 -12.61 -5.65
C GLY A 3 5.90 -11.78 -4.96
N VAL A 4 6.15 -10.49 -4.69
CA VAL A 4 5.12 -9.62 -4.08
C VAL A 4 3.99 -9.41 -5.07
N GLY A 5 4.32 -9.11 -6.33
CA GLY A 5 3.37 -8.96 -7.43
C GLY A 5 2.46 -10.18 -7.59
N ALA A 6 3.04 -11.39 -7.52
CA ALA A 6 2.28 -12.63 -7.57
C ALA A 6 1.33 -12.79 -6.38
N VAL A 7 1.79 -12.54 -5.15
CA VAL A 7 0.96 -12.62 -3.94
C VAL A 7 -0.19 -11.62 -3.99
N VAL A 8 0.08 -10.35 -4.30
CA VAL A 8 -0.98 -9.32 -4.33
C VAL A 8 -1.96 -9.52 -5.48
N ALA A 9 -1.49 -9.98 -6.65
CA ALA A 9 -2.36 -10.31 -7.77
C ALA A 9 -3.26 -11.49 -7.41
N LEU A 10 -2.71 -12.58 -6.86
CA LEU A 10 -3.49 -13.75 -6.48
C LEU A 10 -4.51 -13.41 -5.38
N ILE A 11 -4.03 -12.91 -4.23
CA ILE A 11 -4.89 -12.69 -3.06
C ILE A 11 -5.86 -11.53 -3.30
N GLY A 12 -5.38 -10.41 -3.86
CA GLY A 12 -6.21 -9.23 -4.11
C GLY A 12 -7.30 -9.48 -5.15
N VAL A 13 -6.99 -10.16 -6.25
CA VAL A 13 -7.98 -10.42 -7.32
C VAL A 13 -8.96 -11.51 -6.91
N MET A 14 -8.49 -12.60 -6.29
CA MET A 14 -9.39 -13.68 -5.84
C MET A 14 -10.37 -13.19 -4.78
N SER A 15 -9.89 -12.43 -3.79
CA SER A 15 -10.76 -11.85 -2.77
C SER A 15 -11.76 -10.86 -3.37
N ALA A 16 -11.34 -10.01 -4.32
CA ALA A 16 -12.22 -9.07 -5.02
C ALA A 16 -13.29 -9.80 -5.84
N TRP A 17 -12.92 -10.89 -6.51
CA TRP A 17 -13.83 -11.74 -7.28
C TRP A 17 -14.90 -12.38 -6.40
N PHE A 18 -14.48 -13.03 -5.30
CA PHE A 18 -15.41 -13.69 -4.37
C PHE A 18 -16.36 -12.69 -3.71
N ILE A 19 -15.83 -11.57 -3.22
CA ILE A 19 -16.64 -10.52 -2.61
C ILE A 19 -17.57 -9.88 -3.63
N THR A 20 -17.27 -9.86 -4.93
CA THR A 20 -18.18 -9.24 -5.91
C THR A 20 -19.30 -10.20 -6.32
N TYR A 21 -18.94 -11.39 -6.80
CA TYR A 21 -19.85 -12.27 -7.52
C TYR A 21 -20.53 -13.35 -6.68
N TYR A 22 -20.05 -13.64 -5.46
CA TYR A 22 -20.62 -14.72 -4.63
C TYR A 22 -21.43 -14.18 -3.46
N SER A 23 -22.57 -14.83 -3.16
CA SER A 23 -23.32 -14.61 -1.92
C SER A 23 -22.98 -15.69 -0.90
N PHE A 24 -22.54 -15.26 0.29
CA PHE A 24 -22.25 -16.14 1.43
C PHE A 24 -22.45 -15.36 2.74
N PRO A 25 -22.77 -16.03 3.86
CA PRO A 25 -22.96 -15.37 5.16
C PRO A 25 -21.67 -14.66 5.59
N GLY A 26 -21.77 -13.56 6.34
CA GLY A 26 -20.58 -12.81 6.78
C GLY A 26 -19.83 -12.03 5.69
N ARG A 27 -20.23 -12.08 4.42
CA ARG A 27 -19.59 -11.33 3.30
C ARG A 27 -19.34 -9.86 3.60
N ARG A 28 -20.29 -9.16 4.24
CA ARG A 28 -20.15 -7.73 4.59
C ARG A 28 -19.00 -7.47 5.56
N ILE A 29 -18.72 -8.43 6.44
CA ILE A 29 -17.58 -8.35 7.37
C ILE A 29 -16.29 -8.43 6.57
N PHE A 30 -16.16 -9.43 5.69
CA PHE A 30 -14.97 -9.55 4.82
C PHE A 30 -14.80 -8.36 3.87
N GLU A 31 -15.91 -7.80 3.38
CA GLU A 31 -15.86 -6.61 2.53
C GLU A 31 -15.09 -5.47 3.20
N VAL A 32 -15.27 -5.26 4.51
CA VAL A 32 -14.53 -4.26 5.31
C VAL A 32 -13.17 -4.81 5.78
N ALA A 33 -13.14 -6.04 6.28
CA ALA A 33 -11.95 -6.63 6.90
C ALA A 33 -10.78 -6.76 5.93
N LEU A 34 -11.05 -6.97 4.63
CA LEU A 34 -10.01 -7.07 3.60
C LEU A 34 -9.24 -5.76 3.37
N PHE A 35 -9.74 -4.62 3.88
CA PHE A 35 -9.02 -3.34 3.85
C PHE A 35 -8.12 -3.11 5.07
N LEU A 36 -8.38 -3.81 6.17
CA LEU A 36 -7.72 -3.56 7.46
C LEU A 36 -6.20 -3.69 7.45
N PRO A 37 -5.55 -4.56 6.66
CA PRO A 37 -4.08 -4.64 6.64
C PRO A 37 -3.39 -3.29 6.37
N LEU A 38 -3.99 -2.42 5.53
CA LEU A 38 -3.43 -1.09 5.23
C LEU A 38 -3.34 -0.14 6.44
N SER A 39 -4.00 -0.48 7.55
CA SER A 39 -3.92 0.32 8.78
C SER A 39 -2.60 0.18 9.52
N ILE A 40 -1.80 -0.85 9.19
CA ILE A 40 -0.57 -1.18 9.91
C ILE A 40 0.64 -0.88 9.01
N PRO A 41 1.60 -0.08 9.48
CA PRO A 41 2.87 0.11 8.79
C PRO A 41 3.62 -1.23 8.59
N GLY A 42 4.16 -1.47 7.39
CA GLY A 42 4.80 -2.75 7.03
C GLY A 42 5.97 -3.14 7.94
N TYR A 43 6.74 -2.17 8.43
CA TYR A 43 7.84 -2.45 9.36
C TYR A 43 7.35 -2.96 10.72
N ILE A 44 6.17 -2.52 11.19
CA ILE A 44 5.56 -3.01 12.43
C ILE A 44 5.11 -4.45 12.22
N VAL A 45 4.51 -4.75 11.06
CA VAL A 45 4.16 -6.12 10.68
C VAL A 45 5.41 -7.00 10.71
N ALA A 46 6.51 -6.57 10.09
CA ALA A 46 7.77 -7.30 10.12
C ALA A 46 8.32 -7.53 11.55
N TYR A 47 8.23 -6.51 12.41
CA TYR A 47 8.60 -6.61 13.82
C TYR A 47 7.81 -7.70 14.54
N VAL A 48 6.49 -7.68 14.41
CA VAL A 48 5.63 -8.69 15.05
C VAL A 48 5.95 -10.08 14.52
N TYR A 49 6.07 -10.20 13.20
CA TYR A 49 6.36 -11.46 12.53
C TYR A 49 7.70 -12.06 12.98
N VAL A 50 8.77 -11.28 13.11
CA VAL A 50 10.06 -11.77 13.63
C VAL A 50 9.95 -12.26 15.07
N ASN A 51 9.21 -11.55 15.92
CA ASN A 51 9.02 -11.97 17.31
C ASN A 51 8.12 -13.21 17.43
N MET A 52 7.11 -13.35 16.56
CA MET A 52 6.22 -14.50 16.57
C MET A 52 6.87 -15.78 16.05
N PHE A 53 7.55 -15.67 14.90
CA PHE A 53 8.09 -16.80 14.15
C PHE A 53 9.58 -17.03 14.41
N GLY A 54 10.24 -16.18 15.18
CA GLY A 54 11.64 -16.37 15.59
C GLY A 54 11.82 -17.64 16.43
N PHE A 55 13.08 -18.05 16.62
CA PHE A 55 13.40 -19.27 17.36
C PHE A 55 12.85 -19.28 18.80
N ALA A 56 12.97 -18.16 19.50
CA ALA A 56 12.39 -17.95 20.83
C ALA A 56 10.93 -17.46 20.79
N GLY A 57 10.34 -17.35 19.60
CA GLY A 57 8.97 -16.88 19.43
C GLY A 57 7.93 -17.91 19.87
N PRO A 58 6.70 -17.47 20.15
CA PRO A 58 5.60 -18.34 20.60
C PRO A 58 5.30 -19.47 19.60
N VAL A 59 5.42 -19.22 18.28
CA VAL A 59 5.10 -20.23 17.27
C VAL A 59 6.10 -21.39 17.32
N GLN A 60 7.40 -21.09 17.27
CA GLN A 60 8.42 -22.13 17.30
C GLN A 60 8.50 -22.81 18.68
N SER A 61 8.29 -22.06 19.76
CA SER A 61 8.32 -22.62 21.11
C SER A 61 7.16 -23.59 21.34
N ALA A 62 5.95 -23.25 20.91
CA ALA A 62 4.80 -24.14 20.98
C ALA A 62 4.97 -25.39 20.10
N LEU A 63 5.58 -25.27 18.92
CA LEU A 63 5.90 -26.43 18.07
C LEU A 63 6.89 -27.37 18.76
N ARG A 64 7.95 -26.84 19.36
CA ARG A 64 8.93 -27.64 20.10
C ARG A 64 8.32 -28.34 21.31
N GLU A 65 7.47 -27.65 22.06
CA GLU A 65 6.76 -28.22 23.21
C GLU A 65 5.78 -29.32 22.79
N PHE A 66 4.99 -29.09 21.73
CA PHE A 66 3.97 -30.04 21.28
C PHE A 66 4.57 -31.33 20.69
N PHE A 67 5.65 -31.20 19.92
CA PHE A 67 6.30 -32.34 19.28
C PHE A 67 7.49 -32.90 20.08
N ASN A 68 7.80 -32.33 21.25
CA ASN A 68 9.03 -32.61 22.02
C ASN A 68 10.30 -32.50 21.15
N TRP A 69 10.35 -31.50 20.27
CA TRP A 69 11.52 -31.25 19.42
C TRP A 69 12.57 -30.42 20.15
N GLU A 70 13.82 -30.83 20.02
CA GLU A 70 14.98 -30.07 20.45
C GLU A 70 15.53 -29.19 19.31
N LYS A 71 16.57 -28.42 19.64
CA LYS A 71 17.24 -27.55 18.68
C LYS A 71 17.98 -28.40 17.64
N GLY A 72 17.42 -28.51 16.44
CA GLY A 72 18.02 -29.22 15.30
C GLY A 72 17.12 -30.29 14.70
N ASP A 73 16.07 -30.70 15.41
CA ASP A 73 15.15 -31.76 14.99
C ASP A 73 14.22 -31.35 13.84
N TYR A 74 14.08 -30.04 13.62
CA TYR A 74 13.23 -29.49 12.58
C TYR A 74 13.91 -28.33 11.86
N TYR A 75 13.63 -28.21 10.56
CA TYR A 75 13.99 -27.04 9.78
C TYR A 75 12.86 -26.01 9.84
N PHE A 76 13.18 -24.80 10.27
CA PHE A 76 12.27 -23.66 10.16
C PHE A 76 12.89 -22.60 9.24
N PRO A 77 12.17 -22.10 8.22
CA PRO A 77 12.69 -21.08 7.33
C PRO A 77 13.16 -19.84 8.09
N ASP A 78 14.28 -19.26 7.68
CA ASP A 78 14.76 -18.03 8.31
C ASP A 78 13.71 -16.92 8.15
N VAL A 79 13.35 -16.33 9.28
CA VAL A 79 12.36 -15.27 9.38
C VAL A 79 12.89 -13.97 8.75
N LYS A 80 14.22 -13.77 8.76
CA LYS A 80 14.89 -12.66 8.10
C LYS A 80 15.29 -13.00 6.66
N SER A 81 14.42 -13.71 5.95
CA SER A 81 14.64 -14.08 4.55
C SER A 81 13.86 -13.21 3.56
N LEU A 82 14.33 -13.20 2.31
CA LEU A 82 13.64 -12.52 1.19
C LEU A 82 12.23 -13.07 0.96
N ALA A 83 12.03 -14.38 1.16
CA ALA A 83 10.73 -15.02 1.01
C ALA A 83 9.74 -14.48 2.06
N PHE A 84 10.17 -14.38 3.31
CA PHE A 84 9.33 -13.86 4.38
C PHE A 84 8.99 -12.38 4.21
N CYS A 85 9.97 -11.57 3.81
CA CYS A 85 9.75 -10.18 3.41
C CYS A 85 8.73 -10.06 2.28
N THR A 86 8.81 -10.94 1.28
CA THR A 86 7.85 -10.99 0.17
C THR A 86 6.42 -11.28 0.65
N LEU A 87 6.25 -12.22 1.59
CA LEU A 87 4.94 -12.53 2.16
C LEU A 87 4.41 -11.39 3.02
N ILE A 88 5.24 -10.82 3.91
CA ILE A 88 4.84 -9.68 4.76
C ILE A 88 4.37 -8.52 3.90
N ILE A 89 5.16 -8.09 2.92
CA ILE A 89 4.80 -6.97 2.05
C ILE A 89 3.60 -7.34 1.17
N GLY A 90 3.52 -8.57 0.67
CA GLY A 90 2.38 -9.05 -0.13
C GLY A 90 1.05 -9.03 0.64
N PHE A 91 1.03 -9.58 1.86
CA PHE A 91 -0.18 -9.58 2.70
C PHE A 91 -0.52 -8.20 3.29
N ASN A 92 0.46 -7.29 3.39
CA ASN A 92 0.20 -5.92 3.79
C ASN A 92 -0.40 -5.09 2.63
N LEU A 93 0.10 -5.26 1.40
CA LEU A 93 -0.23 -4.41 0.25
C LEU A 93 -1.28 -4.99 -0.71
N TYR A 94 -1.71 -6.25 -0.56
CA TYR A 94 -2.80 -6.79 -1.40
C TYR A 94 -4.09 -5.95 -1.42
N PRO A 95 -4.48 -5.20 -0.34
CA PRO A 95 -5.72 -4.45 -0.38
C PRO A 95 -5.77 -3.40 -1.49
N TYR A 96 -4.63 -2.85 -1.93
CA TYR A 96 -4.57 -1.95 -3.10
C TYR A 96 -5.08 -2.62 -4.38
N VAL A 97 -4.67 -3.86 -4.63
CA VAL A 97 -5.13 -4.65 -5.79
C VAL A 97 -6.60 -5.04 -5.61
N TYR A 98 -6.99 -5.47 -4.40
CA TYR A 98 -8.37 -5.79 -4.08
C TYR A 98 -9.31 -4.62 -4.38
N MET A 99 -8.94 -3.39 -4.00
CA MET A 99 -9.74 -2.19 -4.25
C MET A 99 -9.98 -1.95 -5.75
N LEU A 100 -8.91 -1.92 -6.53
CA LEU A 100 -8.97 -1.61 -7.96
C LEU A 100 -9.62 -2.73 -8.77
N ALA A 101 -9.33 -4.00 -8.42
CA ALA A 101 -10.00 -5.13 -9.06
C ALA A 101 -11.49 -5.16 -8.72
N ARG A 102 -11.87 -4.89 -7.47
CA ARG A 102 -13.27 -4.89 -7.03
C ARG A 102 -14.10 -3.81 -7.69
N THR A 103 -13.58 -2.59 -7.82
CA THR A 103 -14.29 -1.50 -8.52
C THR A 103 -14.51 -1.86 -9.99
N ALA A 104 -13.53 -2.46 -10.65
CA ALA A 104 -13.66 -2.96 -12.01
C ALA A 104 -14.69 -4.09 -12.13
N PHE A 105 -14.64 -5.10 -11.26
CA PHE A 105 -15.64 -6.18 -11.24
C PHE A 105 -17.06 -5.66 -11.02
N ILE A 106 -17.22 -4.67 -10.14
CA ILE A 106 -18.51 -4.01 -9.88
C ILE A 106 -19.03 -3.31 -11.13
N ALA A 107 -18.16 -2.67 -11.91
CA ALA A 107 -18.51 -1.92 -13.12
C ALA A 107 -18.99 -2.83 -14.27
N ILE A 108 -18.39 -4.01 -14.44
CA ILE A 108 -18.72 -4.95 -15.54
C ILE A 108 -19.78 -6.00 -15.17
N ARG A 109 -20.29 -5.96 -13.94
CA ARG A 109 -21.19 -6.99 -13.39
C ARG A 109 -22.45 -7.24 -14.22
N ASN A 110 -22.98 -6.20 -14.87
CA ASN A 110 -24.15 -6.33 -15.75
C ASN A 110 -23.81 -7.11 -17.03
N SER A 111 -22.64 -6.87 -17.63
CA SER A 111 -22.15 -7.63 -18.79
C SER A 111 -21.98 -9.12 -18.46
N VAL A 112 -21.53 -9.44 -17.24
CA VAL A 112 -21.46 -10.82 -16.75
C VAL A 112 -22.85 -11.45 -16.62
N ALA A 113 -23.84 -10.71 -16.12
CA ALA A 113 -25.23 -11.19 -16.03
C ALA A 113 -25.79 -11.56 -17.41
N VAL A 114 -25.59 -10.71 -18.42
CA VAL A 114 -26.03 -10.98 -19.80
C VAL A 114 -25.27 -12.16 -20.42
N ALA A 115 -23.97 -12.30 -20.16
CA ALA A 115 -23.21 -13.46 -20.63
C ALA A 115 -23.74 -14.79 -20.05
N THR A 116 -24.31 -14.75 -18.84
CA THR A 116 -24.89 -15.95 -18.21
C THR A 116 -26.23 -16.34 -18.80
N THR A 117 -27.01 -15.40 -19.35
CA THR A 117 -28.27 -15.71 -20.05
C THR A 117 -28.04 -16.34 -21.42
N LEU A 118 -26.85 -16.13 -22.01
CA LEU A 118 -26.43 -16.77 -23.27
C LEU A 118 -25.92 -18.22 -23.10
N CYS A 119 -26.17 -18.86 -21.95
CA CYS A 119 -25.73 -20.22 -21.62
C CYS A 119 -24.21 -20.47 -21.75
N CYS A 120 -23.39 -19.42 -21.65
CA CYS A 120 -21.93 -19.56 -21.63
C CYS A 120 -21.49 -20.28 -20.34
N SER A 121 -20.51 -21.18 -20.46
CA SER A 121 -19.89 -21.80 -19.29
C SER A 121 -19.17 -20.74 -18.44
N ARG A 122 -19.18 -20.91 -17.12
CA ARG A 122 -18.59 -19.93 -16.17
C ARG A 122 -17.11 -19.68 -16.42
N TYR A 123 -16.38 -20.72 -16.81
CA TYR A 123 -14.98 -20.60 -17.21
C TYR A 123 -14.83 -19.70 -18.44
N LYS A 124 -15.67 -19.89 -19.47
CA LYS A 124 -15.67 -19.04 -20.66
C LYS A 124 -16.02 -17.59 -20.34
N ILE A 125 -16.97 -17.36 -19.43
CA ILE A 125 -17.31 -16.00 -18.96
C ILE A 125 -16.12 -15.36 -18.25
N LEU A 126 -15.44 -16.10 -17.39
CA LEU A 126 -14.25 -15.64 -16.68
C LEU A 126 -13.14 -15.24 -17.67
N THR A 127 -12.79 -16.11 -18.61
CA THR A 127 -11.65 -15.90 -19.52
C THR A 127 -11.95 -14.93 -20.65
N SER A 128 -13.18 -14.91 -21.16
CA SER A 128 -13.53 -14.13 -22.37
C SER A 128 -14.20 -12.79 -22.07
N VAL A 129 -14.80 -12.60 -20.88
CA VAL A 129 -15.48 -11.36 -20.53
C VAL A 129 -14.79 -10.68 -19.35
N VAL A 130 -14.60 -11.40 -18.25
CA VAL A 130 -14.15 -10.80 -16.98
C VAL A 130 -12.68 -10.43 -17.01
N ILE A 131 -11.80 -11.39 -17.27
CA ILE A 131 -10.34 -11.18 -17.20
C ILE A 131 -9.91 -10.08 -18.17
N PRO A 132 -10.32 -10.08 -19.46
CA PRO A 132 -9.92 -9.02 -20.40
C PRO A 132 -10.41 -7.64 -19.95
N ALA A 133 -11.64 -7.54 -19.44
CA ALA A 133 -12.20 -6.25 -19.05
C ALA A 133 -11.61 -5.70 -17.73
N VAL A 134 -11.19 -6.57 -16.80
CA VAL A 134 -10.61 -6.17 -15.51
C VAL A 134 -9.08 -6.07 -15.56
N TRP A 135 -8.45 -6.60 -16.61
CA TRP A 135 -7.00 -6.60 -16.82
C TRP A 135 -6.33 -5.24 -16.59
N PRO A 136 -6.83 -4.11 -17.15
CA PRO A 136 -6.17 -2.81 -16.94
C PRO A 136 -6.16 -2.39 -15.47
N SER A 137 -7.23 -2.70 -14.73
CA SER A 137 -7.34 -2.38 -13.30
C SER A 137 -6.47 -3.29 -12.43
N MET A 138 -6.31 -4.56 -12.83
CA MET A 138 -5.37 -5.48 -12.18
C MET A 138 -3.93 -5.02 -12.36
N VAL A 139 -3.53 -4.70 -13.59
CA VAL A 139 -2.20 -4.16 -13.90
C VAL A 139 -1.93 -2.90 -13.12
N ALA A 140 -2.89 -1.95 -13.09
CA ALA A 140 -2.78 -0.72 -12.32
C ALA A 140 -2.52 -0.98 -10.83
N GLY A 141 -3.27 -1.90 -10.22
CA GLY A 141 -3.11 -2.22 -8.81
C GLY A 141 -1.77 -2.89 -8.51
N VAL A 142 -1.35 -3.83 -9.36
CA VAL A 142 -0.05 -4.49 -9.19
C VAL A 142 1.08 -3.48 -9.37
N SER A 143 1.03 -2.63 -10.39
CA SER A 143 2.03 -1.58 -10.62
C SER A 143 2.15 -0.63 -9.43
N LEU A 144 1.01 -0.21 -8.86
CA LEU A 144 0.99 0.63 -7.66
C LEU A 144 1.67 -0.07 -6.47
N VAL A 145 1.35 -1.35 -6.23
CA VAL A 145 2.04 -2.13 -5.18
C VAL A 145 3.54 -2.23 -5.46
N LEU A 146 3.96 -2.45 -6.71
CA LEU A 146 5.36 -2.57 -7.07
C LEU A 146 6.13 -1.26 -6.87
N MET A 147 5.51 -0.10 -7.11
CA MET A 147 6.08 1.21 -6.76
C MET A 147 6.26 1.33 -5.25
N GLU A 148 5.27 0.91 -4.46
CA GLU A 148 5.36 0.92 -3.00
C GLU A 148 6.44 -0.02 -2.47
N VAL A 149 6.63 -1.18 -3.10
CA VAL A 149 7.70 -2.14 -2.76
C VAL A 149 9.09 -1.54 -3.03
N ILE A 150 9.26 -0.78 -4.11
CA ILE A 150 10.53 -0.08 -4.37
C ILE A 150 10.77 1.00 -3.32
N ALA A 151 9.71 1.70 -2.90
CA ALA A 151 9.80 2.79 -1.95
C ALA A 151 9.88 2.33 -0.48
N ASP A 152 9.56 1.07 -0.18
CA ASP A 152 9.59 0.56 1.19
C ASP A 152 11.01 0.47 1.73
N PHE A 153 11.25 1.21 2.81
CA PHE A 153 12.51 1.20 3.55
C PHE A 153 12.39 0.39 4.85
N GLY A 154 11.25 0.49 5.54
CA GLY A 154 11.12 0.04 6.92
C GLY A 154 11.15 -1.49 7.04
N THR A 155 10.40 -2.19 6.19
CA THR A 155 10.32 -3.66 6.24
C THR A 155 11.67 -4.30 5.91
N PRO A 156 12.35 -3.96 4.79
CA PRO A 156 13.62 -4.57 4.46
C PRO A 156 14.73 -4.18 5.44
N GLN A 157 14.75 -2.95 5.94
CA GLN A 157 15.73 -2.51 6.93
C GLN A 157 15.63 -3.33 8.22
N PHE A 158 14.42 -3.56 8.72
CA PHE A 158 14.19 -4.34 9.93
C PHE A 158 14.59 -5.83 9.75
N LEU A 159 14.26 -6.40 8.59
CA LEU A 159 14.64 -7.76 8.22
C LEU A 159 16.11 -7.89 7.78
N THR A 160 16.89 -6.80 7.80
CA THR A 160 18.30 -6.77 7.37
C THR A 160 18.52 -7.21 5.92
N ILE A 161 17.55 -6.92 5.05
CA ILE A 161 17.57 -7.27 3.63
C ILE A 161 18.13 -6.09 2.82
N ASN A 162 19.10 -6.38 1.96
CA ASN A 162 19.68 -5.39 1.07
C ASN A 162 18.72 -5.08 -0.09
N THR A 163 18.23 -3.85 -0.16
CA THR A 163 17.38 -3.29 -1.21
C THR A 163 17.96 -1.96 -1.67
N LEU A 164 17.40 -1.38 -2.73
CA LEU A 164 17.82 -0.05 -3.18
C LEU A 164 17.63 1.00 -2.09
N THR A 165 16.51 0.96 -1.37
CA THR A 165 16.20 1.89 -0.27
C THR A 165 17.15 1.74 0.91
N THR A 166 17.47 0.52 1.35
CA THR A 166 18.43 0.30 2.44
C THR A 166 19.85 0.63 1.98
N GLY A 167 20.20 0.38 0.71
CA GLY A 167 21.46 0.79 0.10
C GLY A 167 21.66 2.30 0.10
N ILE A 168 20.66 3.08 -0.34
CA ILE A 168 20.71 4.55 -0.32
C ILE A 168 20.96 5.05 1.11
N TYR A 169 20.22 4.53 2.08
CA TYR A 169 20.38 4.91 3.49
C TYR A 169 21.77 4.57 4.03
N ARG A 170 22.25 3.34 3.79
CA ARG A 170 23.57 2.89 4.26
C ARG A 170 24.70 3.73 3.67
N HIS A 171 24.69 3.99 2.36
CA HIS A 171 25.73 4.81 1.73
C HIS A 171 25.68 6.27 2.20
N TRP A 172 24.48 6.84 2.36
CA TRP A 172 24.33 8.22 2.77
C TRP A 172 24.68 8.46 4.24
N PHE A 173 24.05 7.71 5.15
CA PHE A 173 24.10 7.97 6.59
C PHE A 173 25.21 7.20 7.32
N LEU A 174 25.54 5.97 6.88
CA LEU A 174 26.52 5.14 7.59
C LEU A 174 27.92 5.27 6.98
N LEU A 175 28.02 5.26 5.65
CA LEU A 175 29.30 5.32 4.93
C LEU A 175 29.72 6.75 4.57
N HIS A 176 28.81 7.73 4.74
CA HIS A 176 29.00 9.13 4.34
C HIS A 176 29.38 9.32 2.86
N ASP A 177 29.13 8.32 2.02
CA ASP A 177 29.37 8.33 0.58
C ASP A 177 28.10 8.79 -0.15
N LYS A 178 27.99 10.11 -0.25
CA LYS A 178 26.87 10.78 -0.93
C LYS A 178 26.83 10.47 -2.43
N TYR A 179 27.98 10.19 -3.05
CA TYR A 179 28.06 9.96 -4.49
C TYR A 179 27.41 8.62 -4.84
N SER A 180 27.79 7.53 -4.15
CA SER A 180 27.17 6.22 -4.35
C SER A 180 25.69 6.22 -4.00
N ALA A 181 25.28 6.94 -2.95
CA ALA A 181 23.88 7.09 -2.60
C ALA A 181 23.05 7.77 -3.71
N CYS A 182 23.60 8.80 -4.37
CA CYS A 182 22.95 9.44 -5.52
C CYS A 182 22.81 8.49 -6.72
N ILE A 183 23.81 7.65 -7.00
CA ILE A 183 23.73 6.64 -8.07
C ILE A 183 22.60 5.64 -7.79
N LEU A 184 22.52 5.11 -6.56
CA LEU A 184 21.45 4.19 -6.16
C LEU A 184 20.06 4.87 -6.24
N ALA A 185 19.96 6.14 -5.87
CA ALA A 185 18.73 6.92 -5.99
C ALA A 185 18.31 7.10 -7.46
N LEU A 186 19.23 7.46 -8.35
CA LEU A 186 18.97 7.57 -9.80
C LEU A 186 18.52 6.23 -10.40
N LEU A 187 19.15 5.13 -10.00
CA LEU A 187 18.77 3.79 -10.43
C LEU A 187 17.37 3.40 -9.93
N ALA A 188 17.02 3.73 -8.68
CA ALA A 188 15.67 3.51 -8.16
C ALA A 188 14.61 4.36 -8.91
N LEU A 189 14.91 5.63 -9.21
CA LEU A 189 14.04 6.49 -10.04
C LEU A 189 13.85 5.93 -11.44
N PHE A 190 14.91 5.39 -12.04
CA PHE A 190 14.85 4.74 -13.35
C PHE A 190 13.91 3.52 -13.34
N PHE A 191 13.99 2.68 -12.30
CA PHE A 191 13.08 1.52 -12.16
C PHE A 191 11.62 1.94 -11.97
N VAL A 192 11.35 2.96 -11.15
CA VAL A 192 10.00 3.53 -11.02
C VAL A 192 9.50 4.04 -12.37
N PHE A 193 10.32 4.80 -13.10
CA PHE A 193 9.96 5.31 -14.42
C PHE A 193 9.63 4.16 -15.38
N LEU A 194 10.44 3.10 -15.40
CA LEU A 194 10.19 1.92 -16.23
C LEU A 194 8.86 1.24 -15.87
N LEU A 195 8.53 1.13 -14.57
CA LEU A 195 7.24 0.59 -14.13
C LEU A 195 6.07 1.48 -14.55
N MET A 196 6.20 2.81 -14.45
CA MET A 196 5.17 3.74 -14.91
C MET A 196 4.93 3.63 -16.42
N VAL A 197 6.00 3.53 -17.20
CA VAL A 197 5.92 3.36 -18.65
C VAL A 197 5.30 2.00 -19.00
N ALA A 198 5.72 0.93 -18.33
CA ALA A 198 5.15 -0.41 -18.50
C ALA A 198 3.66 -0.43 -18.15
N GLU A 199 3.25 0.15 -17.02
CA GLU A 199 1.85 0.29 -16.63
C GLU A 199 1.04 0.98 -17.74
N LYS A 200 1.54 2.10 -18.28
CA LYS A 200 0.87 2.86 -19.33
C LYS A 200 0.72 2.04 -20.63
N PHE A 201 1.72 1.24 -21.00
CA PHE A 201 1.63 0.38 -22.17
C PHE A 201 0.65 -0.78 -21.97
N LEU A 202 0.62 -1.38 -20.79
CA LEU A 202 -0.30 -2.48 -20.47
C LEU A 202 -1.76 -2.01 -20.27
N ARG A 203 -1.98 -0.71 -20.02
CA ARG A 203 -3.30 -0.07 -19.87
C ARG A 203 -3.96 0.38 -21.19
N ARG A 204 -3.28 0.26 -22.33
CA ARG A 204 -3.64 0.96 -23.60
C ARG A 204 -5.07 0.77 -24.13
N ASP A 205 -5.86 -0.16 -23.59
CA ASP A 205 -7.25 -0.44 -23.99
C ASP A 205 -8.32 0.12 -23.03
N GLU A 206 -7.98 1.01 -22.10
CA GLU A 206 -8.96 1.64 -21.16
C GLU A 206 -10.13 2.34 -21.87
N ASP A 207 -9.92 2.87 -23.08
CA ASP A 207 -10.96 3.59 -23.82
C ASP A 207 -12.09 2.69 -24.34
N SER A 208 -11.89 1.35 -24.40
CA SER A 208 -12.90 0.42 -24.95
C SER A 208 -13.84 -0.18 -23.90
N TYR A 209 -13.45 -0.23 -22.62
CA TYR A 209 -14.24 -0.86 -21.55
C TYR A 209 -14.77 0.13 -20.50
N SER A 210 -14.34 1.39 -20.59
CA SER A 210 -14.89 2.50 -19.82
C SER A 210 -16.34 2.76 -20.22
N ALA A 211 -17.26 2.44 -19.33
CA ALA A 211 -18.59 3.04 -19.26
C ALA A 211 -19.62 2.64 -20.34
N ILE A 212 -20.01 1.36 -20.36
CA ILE A 212 -21.47 1.12 -20.37
C ILE A 212 -21.95 1.39 -18.94
N LYS A 213 -22.23 2.66 -18.62
CA LYS A 213 -23.01 3.05 -17.43
C LYS A 213 -24.44 2.55 -17.62
N MET A 214 -24.63 1.24 -17.58
CA MET A 214 -25.97 0.69 -17.44
C MET A 214 -26.45 1.02 -16.03
N ASN A 215 -27.34 2.02 -15.95
CA ASN A 215 -28.02 2.46 -14.74
C ASN A 215 -29.06 1.42 -14.30
N THR A 216 -28.64 0.16 -14.16
CA THR A 216 -29.49 -0.94 -13.74
C THR A 216 -28.89 -1.57 -12.49
N ASN A 217 -29.65 -1.50 -11.40
CA ASN A 217 -29.34 -2.08 -10.08
C ASN A 217 -29.43 -3.63 -10.09
N TYR A 218 -29.05 -4.29 -11.18
CA TYR A 218 -29.09 -5.74 -11.26
C TYR A 218 -27.95 -6.32 -10.43
N CYS A 219 -28.26 -6.75 -9.20
CA CYS A 219 -27.32 -7.45 -8.32
C CYS A 219 -27.19 -8.92 -8.75
N TYR A 220 -26.56 -9.16 -9.89
CA TYR A 220 -26.22 -10.53 -10.29
C TYR A 220 -25.17 -11.12 -9.35
N ARG A 221 -25.53 -12.18 -8.65
CA ARG A 221 -24.67 -12.93 -7.71
C ARG A 221 -24.95 -14.42 -7.83
N TRP A 222 -23.88 -15.20 -7.85
CA TRP A 222 -23.97 -16.65 -7.82
C TRP A 222 -24.27 -17.14 -6.41
N HIS A 223 -25.36 -17.90 -6.30
CA HIS A 223 -25.69 -18.67 -5.12
C HIS A 223 -25.15 -20.08 -5.32
N PHE A 224 -24.21 -20.50 -4.48
CA PHE A 224 -23.69 -21.86 -4.48
C PHE A 224 -24.22 -22.60 -3.27
N ASN A 225 -24.71 -23.82 -3.50
CA ASN A 225 -25.09 -24.75 -2.42
C ASN A 225 -23.96 -25.73 -2.07
N SER A 226 -22.82 -25.67 -2.78
CA SER A 226 -21.67 -26.53 -2.48
C SER A 226 -20.87 -25.99 -1.29
N LYS A 227 -20.84 -26.77 -0.20
CA LYS A 227 -20.08 -26.46 1.01
C LYS A 227 -18.58 -26.26 0.73
N LEU A 228 -18.02 -26.99 -0.23
CA LEU A 228 -16.60 -26.90 -0.61
C LEU A 228 -16.24 -25.53 -1.20
N VAL A 229 -17.07 -24.99 -2.08
CA VAL A 229 -16.83 -23.68 -2.71
C VAL A 229 -16.90 -22.58 -1.65
N ILE A 230 -17.88 -22.67 -0.76
CA ILE A 230 -18.02 -21.72 0.36
C ILE A 230 -16.80 -21.80 1.28
N ALA A 231 -16.38 -23.01 1.67
CA ALA A 231 -15.19 -23.22 2.50
C ALA A 231 -13.92 -22.64 1.85
N PHE A 232 -13.76 -22.79 0.54
CA PHE A 232 -12.62 -22.21 -0.18
C PHE A 232 -12.65 -20.67 -0.19
N ILE A 233 -13.82 -20.06 -0.38
CA ILE A 233 -13.98 -18.60 -0.29
C ILE A 233 -13.61 -18.10 1.11
N TYR A 234 -14.12 -18.78 2.15
CA TYR A 234 -13.76 -18.47 3.53
C TYR A 234 -12.25 -18.61 3.75
N PHE A 235 -11.64 -19.68 3.26
CA PHE A 235 -10.20 -19.91 3.41
C PHE A 235 -9.39 -18.76 2.80
N VAL A 236 -9.68 -18.35 1.55
CA VAL A 236 -8.93 -17.27 0.89
C VAL A 236 -9.13 -15.93 1.60
N CYS A 237 -10.37 -15.57 1.94
CA CYS A 237 -10.64 -14.29 2.62
C CYS A 237 -10.10 -14.27 4.05
N LEU A 238 -10.23 -15.37 4.79
CA LEU A 238 -9.72 -15.49 6.15
C LEU A 238 -8.20 -15.50 6.16
N LEU A 239 -7.53 -16.21 5.24
CA LEU A 239 -6.09 -16.23 5.13
C LEU A 239 -5.53 -14.82 4.89
N ALA A 240 -6.15 -14.07 3.97
CA ALA A 240 -5.75 -12.70 3.66
C ALA A 240 -5.85 -11.77 4.87
N VAL A 241 -7.00 -11.79 5.56
CA VAL A 241 -7.24 -10.96 6.76
C VAL A 241 -6.39 -11.43 7.94
N PHE A 242 -6.21 -12.73 8.09
CA PHE A 242 -5.45 -13.31 9.19
C PHE A 242 -3.98 -12.92 9.09
N LEU A 243 -3.34 -13.18 7.95
CA LEU A 243 -1.93 -12.83 7.76
C LEU A 243 -1.73 -11.32 7.67
N GLY A 244 -2.60 -10.59 6.98
CA GLY A 244 -2.45 -9.14 6.79
C GLY A 244 -2.77 -8.30 8.03
N PHE A 245 -3.65 -8.76 8.92
CA PHE A 245 -4.17 -7.94 10.01
C PHE A 245 -4.22 -8.66 11.37
N VAL A 246 -4.90 -9.80 11.48
CA VAL A 246 -5.14 -10.44 12.79
C VAL A 246 -3.83 -10.88 13.45
N LEU A 247 -2.96 -11.54 12.68
CA LEU A 247 -1.67 -12.03 13.14
C LEU A 247 -0.75 -10.90 13.61
N PRO A 248 -0.62 -9.76 12.90
CA PRO A 248 0.15 -8.64 13.43
C PRO A 248 -0.52 -7.89 14.59
N VAL A 249 -1.85 -7.77 14.62
CA VAL A 249 -2.56 -6.98 15.65
C VAL A 249 -2.70 -7.71 16.98
N ALA A 250 -2.97 -9.01 16.97
CA ALA A 250 -3.23 -9.75 18.21
C ALA A 250 -2.06 -9.70 19.22
N PRO A 251 -0.79 -9.92 18.80
CA PRO A 251 0.37 -9.75 19.69
C PRO A 251 0.58 -8.32 20.14
N LEU A 252 0.33 -7.32 19.27
CA LEU A 252 0.44 -5.92 19.65
C LEU A 252 -0.55 -5.55 20.75
N ILE A 253 -1.80 -6.04 20.65
CA ILE A 253 -2.80 -5.87 21.71
C ILE A 253 -2.32 -6.56 23.00
N TYR A 254 -1.87 -7.80 22.91
CA TYR A 254 -1.36 -8.55 24.05
C TYR A 254 -0.20 -7.81 24.77
N TRP A 255 0.84 -7.41 24.03
CA TRP A 255 1.97 -6.66 24.60
C TRP A 255 1.56 -5.31 25.15
N THR A 256 0.58 -4.65 24.52
CA THR A 256 0.03 -3.39 25.04
C THR A 256 -0.64 -3.60 26.40
N LEU A 257 -1.50 -4.63 26.51
CA LEU A 257 -2.19 -4.96 27.76
C LEU A 257 -1.21 -5.34 28.87
N GLU A 258 -0.15 -6.09 28.54
CA GLU A 258 0.92 -6.43 29.49
C GLU A 258 1.70 -5.20 29.96
N ARG A 259 1.91 -4.21 29.08
CA ARG A 259 2.68 -2.99 29.39
C ARG A 259 1.86 -1.94 30.16
N LEU A 260 0.53 -1.96 30.10
CA LEU A 260 -0.36 -0.93 30.67
C LEU A 260 0.03 -0.45 32.09
N PRO A 261 0.34 -1.33 33.05
CA PRO A 261 0.66 -0.90 34.42
C PRO A 261 1.98 -0.12 34.55
N THR A 262 2.87 -0.25 33.57
CA THR A 262 4.22 0.33 33.58
C THR A 262 4.35 1.60 32.74
N ILE A 263 3.28 2.02 32.05
CA ILE A 263 3.32 3.17 31.16
C ILE A 263 3.31 4.48 31.96
N ASN A 264 4.29 5.34 31.70
CA ASN A 264 4.26 6.72 32.18
C ASN A 264 3.30 7.56 31.32
N TYR A 265 2.06 7.71 31.80
CA TYR A 265 1.04 8.47 31.09
C TYR A 265 1.40 9.95 30.89
N ALA A 266 2.22 10.54 31.78
CA ALA A 266 2.64 11.93 31.66
C ALA A 266 3.55 12.18 30.45
N GLU A 267 4.34 11.19 30.04
CA GLU A 267 5.17 11.25 28.83
C GLU A 267 4.40 10.77 27.59
N PHE A 268 3.50 9.78 27.75
CA PHE A 268 2.75 9.20 26.65
C PHE A 268 1.79 10.19 25.98
N PHE A 269 0.95 10.91 26.75
CA PHE A 269 -0.06 11.80 26.18
C PHE A 269 0.53 12.96 25.35
N PRO A 270 1.59 13.66 25.81
CA PRO A 270 2.26 14.67 24.99
C PRO A 270 2.80 14.13 23.66
N VAL A 271 3.38 12.93 23.66
CA VAL A 271 3.90 12.30 22.43
C VAL A 271 2.76 12.01 21.45
N VAL A 272 1.65 11.44 21.93
CA VAL A 272 0.45 11.18 21.11
C VAL A 272 -0.13 12.48 20.56
N LEU A 273 -0.29 13.51 21.39
CA LEU A 273 -0.83 14.80 20.97
C LEU A 273 0.08 15.51 19.96
N ASN A 274 1.40 15.44 20.12
CA ASN A 274 2.34 15.99 19.15
C ASN A 274 2.23 15.26 17.80
N SER A 275 2.15 13.93 17.79
CA SER A 275 1.99 13.16 16.55
C SER A 275 0.66 13.46 15.85
N VAL A 276 -0.44 13.48 16.60
CA VAL A 276 -1.78 13.81 16.05
C VAL A 276 -1.82 15.26 15.57
N GLY A 277 -1.23 16.18 16.33
CA GLY A 277 -1.16 17.61 15.98
C GLY A 277 -0.40 17.85 14.67
N ILE A 278 0.78 17.26 14.52
CA ILE A 278 1.57 17.36 13.28
C ILE A 278 0.80 16.75 12.10
N ALA A 279 0.15 15.60 12.29
CA ALA A 279 -0.66 14.96 11.25
C ALA A 279 -1.85 15.84 10.81
N LEU A 280 -2.57 16.45 11.77
CA LEU A 280 -3.71 17.35 11.49
C LEU A 280 -3.26 18.61 10.75
N ILE A 281 -2.18 19.26 11.19
CA ILE A 281 -1.64 20.45 10.53
C ILE A 281 -1.18 20.12 9.10
N THR A 282 -0.50 19.00 8.92
CA THR A 282 -0.08 18.57 7.57
C THR A 282 -1.30 18.29 6.69
N ALA A 283 -2.30 17.58 7.19
CA ALA A 283 -3.50 17.23 6.43
C ALA A 283 -4.27 18.47 5.97
N THR A 284 -4.43 19.48 6.84
CA THR A 284 -5.10 20.74 6.46
C THR A 284 -4.31 21.49 5.39
N ILE A 285 -2.98 21.56 5.50
CA ILE A 285 -2.11 22.18 4.49
C ILE A 285 -2.25 21.45 3.15
N VAL A 286 -2.10 20.13 3.14
CA VAL A 286 -2.15 19.31 1.92
C VAL A 286 -3.52 19.42 1.23
N VAL A 287 -4.61 19.31 1.99
CA VAL A 287 -5.97 19.45 1.44
C VAL A 287 -6.19 20.84 0.87
N THR A 288 -5.75 21.88 1.57
CA THR A 288 -5.88 23.27 1.09
C THR A 288 -5.11 23.47 -0.21
N ILE A 289 -3.85 23.05 -0.28
CA ILE A 289 -3.03 23.16 -1.50
C ILE A 289 -3.66 22.35 -2.64
N ALA A 290 -4.12 21.13 -2.37
CA ALA A 290 -4.74 20.27 -3.38
C ALA A 290 -6.03 20.89 -3.96
N ILE A 291 -6.90 21.46 -3.12
CA ILE A 291 -8.11 22.17 -3.56
C ILE A 291 -7.74 23.39 -4.40
N VAL A 292 -6.79 24.22 -3.94
CA VAL A 292 -6.34 25.41 -4.69
C VAL A 292 -5.78 25.02 -6.06
N MET A 293 -4.90 24.03 -6.12
CA MET A 293 -4.33 23.54 -7.39
C MET A 293 -5.43 23.05 -8.34
N LEU A 294 -6.38 22.24 -7.85
CA LEU A 294 -7.47 21.69 -8.67
C LEU A 294 -8.42 22.77 -9.17
N CYS A 295 -8.78 23.75 -8.32
CA CYS A 295 -9.60 24.89 -8.73
C CYS A 295 -8.92 25.75 -9.80
N LEU A 296 -7.60 26.00 -9.68
CA LEU A 296 -6.84 26.78 -10.66
C LEU A 296 -6.69 26.07 -12.02
N THR A 297 -6.78 24.74 -12.06
CA THR A 297 -6.73 23.97 -13.30
C THR A 297 -8.05 23.93 -14.06
N ARG A 298 -9.19 24.23 -13.42
CA ARG A 298 -10.50 24.24 -14.09
C ARG A 298 -10.50 25.35 -15.14
N GLY A 299 -10.65 24.96 -16.41
CA GLY A 299 -10.64 25.89 -17.56
C GLY A 299 -9.25 26.32 -18.07
N ARG A 300 -8.13 25.81 -17.51
CA ARG A 300 -6.76 26.17 -17.95
C ARG A 300 -5.92 24.94 -18.28
N GLN A 301 -5.90 24.57 -19.55
CA GLN A 301 -5.15 23.38 -20.04
C GLN A 301 -3.65 23.43 -19.72
N GLY A 302 -3.02 24.61 -19.72
CA GLY A 302 -1.59 24.77 -19.39
C GLY A 302 -1.23 24.40 -17.95
N LEU A 303 -2.07 24.77 -16.97
CA LEU A 303 -1.83 24.44 -15.55
C LEU A 303 -2.06 22.96 -15.25
N SER A 304 -2.88 22.27 -16.06
CA SER A 304 -3.15 20.85 -15.89
C SER A 304 -1.87 20.01 -16.00
N TYR A 305 -0.95 20.38 -16.90
CA TYR A 305 0.36 19.71 -17.03
C TYR A 305 1.24 19.87 -15.79
N VAL A 306 1.29 21.07 -15.19
CA VAL A 306 2.04 21.35 -13.96
C VAL A 306 1.49 20.52 -12.81
N VAL A 307 0.17 20.50 -12.68
CA VAL A 307 -0.52 19.74 -11.64
C VAL A 307 -0.36 18.23 -11.85
N ARG A 308 -0.33 17.75 -13.10
CA ARG A 308 0.00 16.35 -13.44
C ARG A 308 1.44 15.99 -13.07
N PHE A 309 2.39 16.90 -13.26
CA PHE A 309 3.79 16.75 -12.86
C PHE A 309 3.92 16.65 -11.34
N VAL A 310 3.22 17.49 -10.57
CA VAL A 310 3.20 17.40 -9.09
C VAL A 310 2.65 16.05 -8.61
N SER A 311 1.63 15.50 -9.29
CA SER A 311 1.11 14.16 -8.96
C SER A 311 2.05 13.01 -9.33
N MET A 312 3.06 13.22 -10.18
CA MET A 312 4.12 12.22 -10.38
C MET A 312 5.03 12.10 -9.14
N GLY A 313 4.95 13.03 -8.18
CA GLY A 313 5.67 12.92 -6.90
C GLY A 313 5.37 11.63 -6.13
N TYR A 314 4.20 11.00 -6.34
CA TYR A 314 3.87 9.69 -5.75
C TYR A 314 4.82 8.58 -6.23
N ALA A 315 5.36 8.73 -7.44
CA ALA A 315 6.32 7.79 -8.00
C ALA A 315 7.66 7.84 -7.28
N ILE A 316 8.03 9.01 -6.73
CA ILE A 316 9.36 9.25 -6.20
C ILE A 316 9.49 8.45 -4.90
N PRO A 317 10.44 7.51 -4.79
CA PRO A 317 10.69 6.76 -3.56
C PRO A 317 10.87 7.69 -2.36
N SER A 318 10.17 7.40 -1.27
CA SER A 318 10.16 8.23 -0.06
C SER A 318 11.56 8.51 0.50
N THR A 319 12.47 7.54 0.41
CA THR A 319 13.88 7.70 0.80
C THR A 319 14.63 8.74 -0.03
N ILE A 320 14.35 8.81 -1.33
CA ILE A 320 14.96 9.79 -2.24
C ILE A 320 14.40 11.18 -1.93
N THR A 321 13.09 11.28 -1.73
CA THR A 321 12.44 12.51 -1.30
C THR A 321 13.03 13.00 0.02
N ALA A 322 13.23 12.10 0.99
CA ALA A 322 13.85 12.44 2.28
C ALA A 322 15.29 12.98 2.10
N VAL A 323 16.14 12.29 1.34
CA VAL A 323 17.52 12.75 1.07
C VAL A 323 17.50 14.11 0.35
N GLY A 324 16.67 14.27 -0.67
CA GLY A 324 16.52 15.54 -1.40
C GLY A 324 16.08 16.69 -0.50
N ILE A 325 15.11 16.46 0.37
CA ILE A 325 14.63 17.45 1.35
C ILE A 325 15.74 17.82 2.33
N VAL A 326 16.48 16.84 2.86
CA VAL A 326 17.58 17.11 3.81
C VAL A 326 18.67 17.97 3.16
N ILE A 327 19.05 17.67 1.91
CA ILE A 327 20.03 18.50 1.17
C ILE A 327 19.49 19.92 0.97
N LEU A 328 18.23 20.05 0.54
CA LEU A 328 17.60 21.34 0.26
C LEU A 328 17.46 22.18 1.53
N LEU A 329 16.94 21.61 2.62
CA LEU A 329 16.82 22.28 3.91
C LEU A 329 18.19 22.62 4.50
N GLY A 330 19.21 21.79 4.29
CA GLY A 330 20.59 22.09 4.69
C GLY A 330 21.13 23.34 3.99
N LYS A 331 20.99 23.42 2.65
CA LYS A 331 21.41 24.60 1.89
C LYS A 331 20.62 25.85 2.26
N LEU A 332 19.30 25.73 2.41
CA LEU A 332 18.45 26.84 2.83
C LEU A 332 18.80 27.33 4.24
N SER A 333 19.05 26.40 5.17
CA SER A 333 19.46 26.71 6.53
C SER A 333 20.77 27.47 6.51
N GLN A 334 21.77 27.04 5.73
CA GLN A 334 23.03 27.76 5.58
C GLN A 334 22.83 29.18 5.02
N LEU A 335 22.04 29.34 3.96
CA LEU A 335 21.73 30.65 3.37
C LEU A 335 21.04 31.60 4.34
N ILE A 336 20.14 31.08 5.20
CA ILE A 336 19.45 31.88 6.22
C ILE A 336 20.39 32.21 7.38
N SER A 337 21.22 31.25 7.80
CA SER A 337 22.22 31.42 8.85
C SER A 337 23.24 32.50 8.51
N GLU A 338 23.68 32.54 7.24
CA GLU A 338 24.65 33.51 6.74
C GLU A 338 24.07 34.93 6.62
N ARG A 339 22.73 35.08 6.51
CA ARG A 339 22.08 36.36 6.15
C ARG A 339 21.18 36.96 7.22
N PHE A 340 20.68 36.14 8.15
CA PHE A 340 19.67 36.57 9.13
C PHE A 340 19.96 36.06 10.55
N LEU A 341 19.70 34.78 10.83
CA LEU A 341 19.73 34.20 12.17
C LEU A 341 20.25 32.76 12.10
N ASN A 342 21.01 32.33 13.09
CA ASN A 342 21.45 30.93 13.24
C ASN A 342 20.26 30.00 13.52
N VAL A 343 19.59 29.57 12.45
CA VAL A 343 18.43 28.68 12.51
C VAL A 343 18.72 27.43 11.70
N ALA A 344 18.74 26.30 12.40
CA ALA A 344 18.74 24.98 11.77
C ALA A 344 17.31 24.64 11.34
N LEU A 345 17.07 24.47 10.04
CA LEU A 345 15.77 23.98 9.55
C LEU A 345 15.65 22.45 9.72
N ILE A 346 16.79 21.76 9.71
CA ILE A 346 16.88 20.31 9.92
C ILE A 346 16.60 20.02 11.41
N GLY A 347 15.66 19.11 11.69
CA GLY A 347 15.27 18.75 13.06
C GLY A 347 14.18 19.63 13.68
N THR A 348 13.63 20.59 12.93
CA THR A 348 12.50 21.43 13.39
C THR A 348 11.16 20.92 12.88
N ILE A 349 10.08 21.37 13.54
CA ILE A 349 8.69 21.12 13.13
C ILE A 349 8.45 21.61 11.68
N VAL A 350 9.07 22.72 11.27
CA VAL A 350 8.93 23.28 9.93
C VAL A 350 9.49 22.32 8.87
N GLY A 351 10.68 21.75 9.11
CA GLY A 351 11.27 20.75 8.22
C GLY A 351 10.42 19.49 8.11
N LEU A 352 9.83 19.04 9.22
CA LEU A 352 8.91 17.89 9.24
C LEU A 352 7.62 18.16 8.46
N LEU A 353 6.96 19.31 8.70
CA LEU A 353 5.75 19.71 7.97
C LEU A 353 6.00 19.83 6.47
N TYR A 354 7.14 20.40 6.07
CA TYR A 354 7.55 20.47 4.67
C TYR A 354 7.71 19.09 4.05
N SER A 355 8.40 18.18 4.75
CA SER A 355 8.61 16.81 4.28
C SER A 355 7.31 16.04 4.12
N TYR A 356 6.41 16.13 5.10
CA TYR A 356 5.11 15.47 5.03
C TYR A 356 4.22 16.08 3.94
N THR A 357 4.23 17.40 3.76
CA THR A 357 3.46 18.05 2.69
C THR A 357 3.88 17.52 1.32
N LEU A 358 5.18 17.46 1.04
CA LEU A 358 5.68 16.91 -0.23
C LEU A 358 5.36 15.42 -0.41
N GLY A 359 5.42 14.63 0.65
CA GLY A 359 5.12 13.20 0.62
C GLY A 359 3.64 12.89 0.34
N PHE A 360 2.72 13.68 0.93
CA PHE A 360 1.28 13.42 0.86
C PHE A 360 0.53 14.21 -0.22
N LEU A 361 1.09 15.32 -0.73
CA LEU A 361 0.46 16.11 -1.80
C LEU A 361 0.09 15.31 -3.07
N PRO A 362 0.87 14.30 -3.50
CA PRO A 362 0.48 13.47 -4.63
C PRO A 362 -0.80 12.65 -4.42
N ILE A 363 -1.22 12.41 -3.17
CA ILE A 363 -2.41 11.61 -2.79
C ILE A 363 -3.68 12.49 -2.83
N ARG A 364 -3.93 13.14 -3.98
CA ARG A 364 -5.07 14.08 -4.18
C ARG A 364 -6.24 13.52 -4.98
N ARG A 365 -6.13 12.28 -5.47
CA ARG A 365 -7.13 11.62 -6.35
C ARG A 365 -8.57 11.62 -5.79
N PRO A 366 -8.82 11.44 -4.48
CA PRO A 366 -10.19 11.54 -3.94
C PRO A 366 -10.81 12.93 -4.13
N ILE A 367 -10.01 14.00 -3.96
CA ILE A 367 -10.45 15.39 -4.13
C ILE A 367 -10.75 15.67 -5.61
N GLU A 368 -9.89 15.21 -6.51
CA GLU A 368 -10.09 15.30 -7.95
C GLU A 368 -11.37 14.58 -8.39
N SER A 369 -11.60 13.36 -7.91
CA SER A 369 -12.83 12.60 -8.18
C SER A 369 -14.09 13.29 -7.65
N GLY A 370 -13.99 13.95 -6.49
CA GLY A 370 -15.08 14.76 -5.92
C GLY A 370 -15.39 16.00 -6.76
N LEU A 371 -14.37 16.76 -7.17
CA LEU A 371 -14.51 17.97 -7.98
C LEU A 371 -15.05 17.68 -9.39
N ASN A 372 -14.66 16.55 -9.99
CA ASN A 372 -15.16 16.12 -11.32
C ASN A 372 -16.66 15.79 -11.33
N LYS A 373 -17.30 15.62 -10.17
CA LYS A 373 -18.77 15.48 -10.08
C LYS A 373 -19.50 16.81 -10.18
N ILE A 374 -18.81 17.93 -10.00
CA ILE A 374 -19.38 19.28 -10.10
C ILE A 374 -19.31 19.68 -11.58
N PRO A 375 -20.41 20.10 -12.22
CA PRO A 375 -20.38 20.56 -13.60
C PRO A 375 -19.41 21.74 -13.78
N GLU A 376 -18.70 21.79 -14.91
CA GLU A 376 -17.98 22.99 -15.30
C GLU A 376 -19.02 24.07 -15.66
N ARG A 377 -18.87 25.28 -15.11
CA ARG A 377 -19.73 26.44 -15.40
C ARG A 377 -19.18 27.23 -16.57
#